data_AF-N1UZI9-F1
#
_entry.id   AF-N1UZI9-F1
#
_cell.length_a   1.000
_cell.length_b   1.000
_cell.length_c   1.000
_cell.angle_alpha   90.00
_cell.angle_beta   90.00
_cell.angle_gamma   90.00
#
_symmetry.space_group_name_H-M   'P 1'
#
loop_
_entity.id
_entity.type
_entity.pdbx_description
1 polymer ?
#
loop_
_entity_poly.entity_id
_entity_poly.type
_entity_poly.pdbx_seq_one_letter_code
_entity_poly.pdbx_strand_id
1 'polypeptide(L)'
;MGSQTLSQLTSQTGGSNEDLGQLVRNLVDAVAPLEGKFNGQARVKFDEFKSRADEIANNLNGALAAILTGQSEMDTAFHTGDQESADNAAQAQGSANFDAANFSSSR
;
A
#
# COMPACT_ATOMS: atom_id res chain seq x y z
N MET A 1 13.84 -11.13 1.86
CA MET A 1 13.87 -10.16 0.73
C MET A 1 12.47 -9.63 0.40
N GLY A 2 11.43 -10.47 0.28
CA GLY A 2 10.06 -10.01 0.00
C GLY A 2 9.48 -9.01 1.01
N SER A 3 9.54 -9.34 2.31
CA SER A 3 9.07 -8.46 3.39
C SER A 3 9.78 -7.10 3.42
N GLN A 4 11.09 -7.08 3.13
CA GLN A 4 11.88 -5.85 3.09
C GLN A 4 11.47 -4.94 1.92
N THR A 5 11.19 -5.51 0.75
CA THR A 5 10.67 -4.76 -0.41
C THR A 5 9.28 -4.20 -0.12
N LEU A 6 8.39 -4.98 0.50
CA LEU A 6 7.04 -4.54 0.87
C LEU A 6 7.06 -3.40 1.89
N SER A 7 7.92 -3.47 2.90
CA SER A 7 8.13 -2.41 3.88
C SER A 7 8.63 -1.11 3.21
N GLN A 8 9.54 -1.22 2.24
CA GLN A 8 10.04 -0.07 1.46
C GLN A 8 8.92 0.59 0.64
N LEU A 9 8.10 -0.22 -0.05
CA LEU A 9 6.95 0.25 -0.84
C LEU A 9 5.88 0.91 0.04
N THR A 10 5.61 0.35 1.21
CA THR A 10 4.66 0.92 2.18
C THR A 10 5.12 2.30 2.65
N SER A 11 6.41 2.43 2.98
CA SER A 11 6.98 3.72 3.42
C SER A 11 6.94 4.77 2.30
N GLN A 12 7.31 4.40 1.07
CA GLN A 12 7.27 5.31 -0.08
C GLN A 12 5.85 5.75 -0.42
N THR A 13 4.90 4.80 -0.37
CA THR A 13 3.48 5.09 -0.61
C THR A 13 2.98 6.06 0.46
N GLY A 14 3.24 5.77 1.74
CA GLY A 14 2.88 6.65 2.86
C GLY A 14 3.41 8.09 2.71
N GLY A 15 4.70 8.25 2.42
CA GLY A 15 5.30 9.59 2.25
C GLY A 15 4.74 10.36 1.05
N SER A 16 4.58 9.69 -0.10
CA SER A 16 4.00 10.32 -1.30
C SER A 16 2.55 10.79 -1.08
N ASN A 17 1.83 10.16 -0.13
CA ASN A 17 0.45 10.51 0.21
C ASN A 17 0.35 11.80 1.02
N GLU A 18 1.22 11.95 2.02
CA GLU A 18 1.29 13.18 2.80
C GLU A 18 1.62 14.36 1.89
N ASP A 19 2.55 14.17 0.95
CA ASP A 19 2.92 15.18 -0.03
C ASP A 19 1.76 15.54 -0.97
N LEU A 20 1.05 14.54 -1.54
CA LEU A 20 -0.10 14.79 -2.41
C LEU A 20 -1.24 15.52 -1.69
N GLY A 21 -1.58 15.07 -0.47
CA GLY A 21 -2.59 15.72 0.36
C GLY A 21 -2.20 17.15 0.76
N GLN A 22 -0.90 17.41 0.96
CA GLN A 22 -0.39 18.76 1.21
C GLN A 22 -0.48 19.62 -0.05
N LEU A 23 -0.13 19.09 -1.22
CA LEU A 23 -0.20 19.82 -2.49
C LEU A 23 -1.63 20.24 -2.85
N VAL A 24 -2.64 19.38 -2.62
CA VAL A 24 -4.04 19.76 -2.86
C VAL A 24 -4.51 20.84 -1.90
N ARG A 25 -4.16 20.75 -0.61
CA ARG A 25 -4.46 21.81 0.37
C ARG A 25 -3.80 23.13 0.00
N ASN A 26 -2.52 23.09 -0.35
CA ASN A 26 -1.77 24.27 -0.82
C ASN A 26 -2.42 24.88 -2.07
N LEU A 27 -2.93 24.06 -2.99
CA LEU A 27 -3.63 24.53 -4.18
C LEU A 27 -4.91 25.28 -3.79
N VAL A 28 -5.73 24.73 -2.89
CA VAL A 28 -6.96 25.37 -2.39
C VAL A 28 -6.64 26.69 -1.68
N ASP A 29 -5.63 26.69 -0.81
CA ASP A 29 -5.20 27.88 -0.07
C ASP A 29 -4.65 28.97 -0.99
N ALA A 30 -3.87 28.59 -2.01
CA ALA A 30 -3.32 29.54 -2.98
C ALA A 30 -4.40 30.23 -3.82
N VAL A 31 -5.55 29.57 -4.03
CA VAL A 31 -6.66 30.13 -4.81
C VAL A 31 -7.70 30.84 -3.94
N ALA A 32 -7.74 30.61 -2.62
CA ALA A 32 -8.68 31.25 -1.70
C ALA A 32 -8.72 32.80 -1.78
N PRO A 33 -7.59 33.54 -1.96
CA PRO A 33 -7.61 35.00 -2.12
C PRO A 33 -8.29 35.49 -3.40
N LEU A 34 -8.58 34.59 -4.33
CA LEU A 34 -9.33 34.88 -5.56
C LEU A 34 -10.84 34.75 -5.34
N GLU A 35 -11.30 34.10 -4.26
CA GLU A 35 -12.71 34.14 -3.83
C GLU A 35 -13.10 35.58 -3.53
N GLY A 36 -14.01 36.14 -4.33
CA GLY A 36 -14.47 37.53 -4.20
C GLY A 36 -13.83 38.49 -5.21
N LYS A 37 -12.78 38.07 -5.92
CA LYS A 37 -12.33 38.76 -7.15
C LYS A 37 -13.12 38.29 -8.38
N PHE A 38 -13.66 37.08 -8.34
CA PHE A 38 -14.53 36.55 -9.38
C PHE A 38 -16.00 36.88 -9.11
N ASN A 39 -16.70 37.39 -10.14
CA ASN A 39 -18.12 37.71 -10.13
C ASN A 39 -18.87 36.95 -11.24
N GLY A 40 -20.16 36.68 -11.04
CA GLY A 40 -21.00 36.01 -12.03
C GLY A 40 -20.49 34.61 -12.43
N GLN A 41 -20.43 34.32 -13.73
CA GLN A 41 -20.00 33.01 -14.25
C GLN A 41 -18.58 32.60 -13.83
N ALA A 42 -17.68 33.55 -13.59
CA ALA A 42 -16.33 33.25 -13.13
C ALA A 42 -16.32 32.67 -11.71
N ARG A 43 -17.23 33.13 -10.84
CA ARG A 43 -17.39 32.59 -9.48
C ARG A 43 -17.88 31.14 -9.52
N VAL A 44 -18.88 30.86 -10.35
CA VAL A 44 -19.42 29.50 -10.54
C VAL A 44 -18.33 28.54 -11.00
N LYS A 45 -17.49 28.96 -11.97
CA LYS A 45 -16.37 28.13 -12.44
C LYS A 45 -15.28 27.92 -11.41
N PHE A 46 -15.04 28.92 -10.57
CA PHE A 46 -14.12 28.80 -9.45
C PHE A 46 -14.62 27.80 -8.39
N ASP A 47 -15.90 27.89 -8.02
CA ASP A 47 -16.52 26.96 -7.06
C ASP A 47 -16.52 25.53 -7.62
N GLU A 48 -16.77 25.36 -8.93
CA GLU A 48 -16.67 24.07 -9.62
C GLU A 48 -15.24 23.50 -9.58
N PHE A 49 -14.23 24.34 -9.81
CA PHE A 49 -12.82 23.94 -9.69
C PHE A 49 -12.48 23.47 -8.28
N LYS A 50 -12.86 24.22 -7.25
CA LYS A 50 -12.63 23.88 -5.84
C LYS A 50 -13.28 22.53 -5.50
N SER A 51 -14.54 22.35 -5.87
CA SER A 51 -15.26 21.10 -5.64
C SER A 51 -14.58 19.89 -6.29
N ARG A 52 -14.08 20.04 -7.53
CA ARG A 52 -13.35 18.96 -8.22
C ARG A 52 -12.01 18.68 -7.57
N ALA A 53 -11.30 19.71 -7.10
CA ALA A 53 -10.03 19.54 -6.38
C ALA A 53 -10.25 18.77 -5.07
N ASP A 54 -11.28 19.12 -4.31
CA ASP A 54 -11.65 18.41 -3.08
C ASP A 54 -12.05 16.96 -3.36
N GLU A 55 -12.83 16.71 -4.42
CA GLU A 55 -13.21 15.35 -4.84
C GLU A 55 -11.99 14.51 -5.23
N ILE A 56 -11.05 15.07 -6.00
CA ILE A 56 -9.80 14.39 -6.37
C ILE A 56 -8.98 14.08 -5.12
N ALA A 57 -8.85 15.01 -4.17
CA ALA A 57 -8.17 14.77 -2.91
C ALA A 57 -8.79 13.61 -2.12
N ASN A 58 -10.12 13.59 -2.02
CA ASN A 58 -10.85 12.53 -1.30
C ASN A 58 -10.68 11.17 -1.99
N ASN A 59 -10.80 11.12 -3.32
CA ASN A 59 -10.60 9.89 -4.09
C ASN A 59 -9.16 9.37 -3.98
N LEU A 60 -8.17 10.25 -4.03
CA LEU A 60 -6.77 9.89 -3.81
C LEU A 60 -6.60 9.30 -2.41
N ASN A 61 -7.06 9.99 -1.37
CA ASN A 61 -6.99 9.46 0.01
C ASN A 61 -7.64 8.08 0.15
N GLY A 62 -8.82 7.87 -0.47
CA GLY A 62 -9.50 6.59 -0.46
C GLY A 62 -8.74 5.47 -1.19
N ALA A 63 -8.27 5.73 -2.41
CA ALA A 63 -7.46 4.77 -3.17
C ALA A 63 -6.16 4.40 -2.44
N LEU A 64 -5.55 5.36 -1.76
CA LEU A 64 -4.32 5.16 -0.99
C LEU A 64 -4.55 4.36 0.28
N ALA A 65 -5.65 4.60 1.01
CA ALA A 65 -6.04 3.77 2.15
C ALA A 65 -6.27 2.31 1.72
N ALA A 66 -6.84 2.09 0.54
CA ALA A 66 -7.00 0.76 -0.04
C ALA A 66 -5.64 0.11 -0.37
N ILE A 67 -4.68 0.86 -0.94
CA ILE A 67 -3.33 0.35 -1.21
C ILE A 67 -2.60 -0.04 0.08
N LEU A 68 -2.65 0.82 1.11
CA LEU A 68 -2.01 0.54 2.40
C LEU A 68 -2.61 -0.71 3.06
N THR A 69 -3.93 -0.86 3.02
CA THR A 69 -4.62 -2.06 3.50
C THR A 69 -4.15 -3.29 2.72
N GLY A 70 -4.14 -3.23 1.38
CA GLY A 70 -3.69 -4.34 0.54
C GLY A 70 -2.22 -4.70 0.74
N GLN A 71 -1.35 -3.72 1.02
CA GLN A 71 0.05 -3.97 1.38
C GLN A 71 0.18 -4.69 2.72
N SER A 72 -0.59 -4.27 3.73
CA SER A 72 -0.62 -4.95 5.04
C SER A 72 -1.15 -6.38 4.94
N GLU A 73 -2.17 -6.61 4.10
CA GLU A 73 -2.70 -7.96 3.84
C GLU A 73 -1.69 -8.83 3.10
N MET A 74 -0.98 -8.28 2.11
CA MET A 74 0.10 -8.98 1.41
C MET A 74 1.25 -9.36 2.34
N ASP A 75 1.66 -8.47 3.25
CA ASP A 75 2.71 -8.76 4.24
C ASP A 75 2.29 -9.92 5.16
N THR A 76 1.04 -9.89 5.64
CA THR A 76 0.46 -10.96 6.46
C THR A 76 0.41 -12.29 5.71
N ALA A 77 -0.06 -12.26 4.46
CA ALA A 77 -0.14 -13.45 3.61
C ALA A 77 1.24 -14.06 3.33
N PHE A 78 2.24 -13.21 3.05
CA PHE A 78 3.61 -13.65 2.82
C PHE A 78 4.21 -14.32 4.07
N HIS A 79 4.09 -13.67 5.24
CA HIS A 79 4.56 -14.23 6.50
C HIS A 79 3.88 -15.56 6.87
N THR A 80 2.56 -15.63 6.68
CA THR A 80 1.79 -16.84 6.95
C THR A 80 2.20 -17.97 5.99
N GLY A 81 2.33 -17.68 4.70
CA GLY A 81 2.74 -18.66 3.69
C GLY A 81 4.16 -19.19 3.88
N ASP A 82 5.11 -18.33 4.28
CA ASP A 82 6.47 -18.76 4.61
C ASP A 82 6.48 -19.71 5.82
N GLN A 83 5.72 -19.39 6.88
CA GLN A 83 5.60 -20.23 8.05
C GLN A 83 4.95 -21.58 7.71
N GLU A 84 3.84 -21.56 6.98
CA GLU A 84 3.15 -22.78 6.54
C GLU A 84 4.06 -23.65 5.66
N SER A 85 4.83 -23.05 4.76
CA SER A 85 5.79 -23.75 3.92
C SER A 85 6.90 -24.41 4.74
N ALA A 86 7.41 -23.70 5.76
CA ALA A 86 8.42 -24.24 6.68
C ALA A 86 7.88 -25.41 7.51
N ASP A 87 6.66 -25.28 8.04
CA ASP A 87 6.01 -26.33 8.82
C ASP A 87 5.72 -27.57 7.97
N ASN A 88 5.21 -27.37 6.75
CA ASN A 88 4.98 -28.44 5.78
C ASN A 88 6.30 -29.15 5.40
N ALA A 89 7.38 -28.39 5.19
CA ALA A 89 8.69 -28.96 4.90
C ALA A 89 9.24 -29.75 6.08
N ALA A 90 9.12 -29.23 7.31
CA ALA A 90 9.54 -29.93 8.53
C ALA A 90 8.75 -31.22 8.75
N GLN A 91 7.43 -31.20 8.52
CA GLN A 91 6.58 -32.38 8.60
C GLN A 91 6.93 -33.42 7.53
N ALA A 92 7.14 -33.00 6.28
CA ALA A 92 7.55 -33.88 5.19
C ALA A 92 8.93 -34.49 5.46
N GLN A 93 9.87 -33.71 6.00
CA GLN A 93 11.19 -34.19 6.41
C GLN A 93 11.09 -35.19 7.57
N GLY A 94 10.27 -34.92 8.60
CA GLY A 94 10.06 -35.85 9.71
C GLY A 94 9.36 -37.14 9.29
N SER A 95 8.56 -37.09 8.21
CA SER A 95 7.90 -38.26 7.62
C SER A 95 8.80 -39.02 6.63
N ALA A 96 9.92 -38.42 6.22
CA ALA A 96 10.89 -39.07 5.34
C ALA A 96 11.63 -40.17 6.11
N ASN A 97 11.50 -41.41 5.64
CA ASN A 97 12.14 -42.56 6.28
C ASN A 97 13.65 -42.59 5.97
N PHE A 98 14.46 -42.02 6.87
CA PHE A 98 15.93 -42.07 6.75
C PHE A 98 16.52 -43.44 7.15
N ASP A 99 15.76 -44.33 7.80
CA ASP A 99 16.25 -45.66 8.22
C ASP A 99 16.53 -46.58 7.04
N ALA A 100 15.86 -46.38 5.89
CA ALA A 100 16.16 -47.12 4.65
C ALA A 100 17.48 -46.70 3.99
N ALA A 101 18.09 -45.58 4.42
CA ALA A 101 19.36 -45.07 3.90
C ALA A 101 20.60 -45.59 4.66
N ASN A 102 20.46 -46.64 5.48
CA ASN A 102 21.62 -47.31 6.06
C ASN A 102 22.36 -48.11 4.98
N PHE A 103 23.32 -47.48 4.29
CA PHE A 103 24.23 -48.09 3.31
C PHE A 103 25.25 -49.09 3.94
N SER A 104 25.00 -49.65 5.13
CA SER A 104 25.95 -50.52 5.83
C SER A 104 25.83 -52.02 5.53
N SER A 105 24.98 -52.48 4.60
CA SER A 105 24.70 -53.92 4.40
C SER A 105 24.83 -54.41 2.95
N SER A 106 25.94 -54.11 2.28
CA SER A 106 26.39 -54.90 1.13
C SER A 106 27.91 -54.79 1.01
N ARG A 107 28.63 -55.55 1.84
CA ARG A 107 30.00 -55.97 1.58
C ARG A 107 29.98 -57.41 1.08
#